data_AF-A0A0R3U1G3-F1
#
_entry.id   AF-A0A0R3U1G3-F1
#
_cell.length_a   1.000
_cell.length_b   1.000
_cell.length_c   1.000
_cell.angle_alpha   90.00
_cell.angle_beta   90.00
_cell.angle_gamma   90.00
#
_symmetry.space_group_name_H-M   'P 1'
#
loop_
_entity.id
_entity.type
_entity.pdbx_description
1 polymer ?
#
loop_
_entity_poly.entity_id
_entity_poly.type
_entity_poly.pdbx_seq_one_letter_code
_entity_poly.pdbx_strand_id
1 'polypeptide(L)'
;MDLMGAFFLFAAIVNIILTIEHAYTASRRRLSFLILLNLLQNLLNTTACFAVFFTIRAKTQQPSEWECYLIASFAIFWFVFSLRAWTNVFVCTSHYLRILRPRSSGNLKRLFTYGVLILTASMSSLASALIHVFMYEFEEEYGVCSAVFLYEDELAHRRFMRVRVSFVASVALNYLLPIIVVSFIYSELLTTLKSVNAPKKVIRDIEELLLLDKHLYLWLVGPIHSLMALQFIFLMKEFPNY
;
A
#
# COMPACT_ATOMS: atom_id res chain seq x y z
N MET A 1 18.26 -20.67 3.24
CA MET A 1 17.51 -19.40 3.22
C MET A 1 17.26 -19.08 1.76
N ASP A 2 16.00 -19.00 1.33
CA ASP A 2 15.67 -18.78 -0.08
C ASP A 2 16.16 -17.41 -0.58
N LEU A 3 16.55 -17.35 -1.85
CA LEU A 3 17.11 -16.14 -2.50
C LEU A 3 16.15 -14.94 -2.38
N MET A 4 14.84 -15.17 -2.50
CA MET A 4 13.82 -14.13 -2.28
C MET A 4 13.80 -13.61 -0.83
N GLY A 5 13.88 -14.50 0.16
CA GLY A 5 13.93 -14.10 1.57
C GLY A 5 15.17 -13.25 1.86
N ALA A 6 16.33 -13.63 1.32
CA ALA A 6 17.57 -12.86 1.45
C ALA A 6 17.44 -11.46 0.83
N PHE A 7 16.81 -11.34 -0.34
CA PHE A 7 16.56 -10.07 -1.01
C PHE A 7 15.70 -9.12 -0.15
N PHE A 8 14.59 -9.59 0.42
CA PHE A 8 13.72 -8.74 1.25
C PHE A 8 14.36 -8.35 2.58
N LEU A 9 15.18 -9.22 3.17
CA LEU A 9 15.96 -8.88 4.35
C LEU A 9 16.99 -7.79 4.05
N PHE A 10 17.72 -7.93 2.93
CA PHE A 10 18.66 -6.91 2.48
C PHE A 10 17.95 -5.57 2.22
N ALA A 11 16.81 -5.59 1.52
CA ALA A 11 16.01 -4.39 1.28
C ALA A 11 15.51 -3.74 2.58
N ALA A 12 15.11 -4.52 3.58
CA ALA A 12 14.75 -4.01 4.91
C ALA A 12 15.94 -3.31 5.58
N ILE A 13 17.12 -3.92 5.56
CA ILE A 13 18.35 -3.35 6.12
C ILE A 13 18.71 -2.03 5.45
N VAL A 14 18.65 -1.96 4.11
CA VAL A 14 18.91 -0.72 3.36
C VAL A 14 17.91 0.37 3.78
N ASN A 15 16.62 0.06 3.89
CA ASN A 15 15.62 1.04 4.33
C ASN A 15 15.84 1.50 5.78
N ILE A 16 16.31 0.63 6.68
CA ILE A 16 16.69 1.02 8.05
C ILE A 16 17.84 2.03 8.01
N ILE A 17 18.90 1.75 7.25
CA ILE A 17 20.05 2.65 7.12
C ILE A 17 19.60 4.02 6.61
N LEU A 18 18.80 4.05 5.54
CA LEU A 18 18.24 5.28 4.99
C LEU A 18 17.35 6.01 6.01
N THR A 19 16.56 5.29 6.80
CA THR A 19 15.72 5.88 7.86
C THR A 19 16.57 6.54 8.94
N ILE A 20 17.64 5.87 9.39
CA ILE A 20 18.57 6.39 10.41
C ILE A 20 19.28 7.64 9.88
N GLU A 21 19.79 7.59 8.64
CA GLU A 21 20.47 8.74 8.02
C GLU A 21 19.54 9.95 7.87
N HIS A 22 18.30 9.70 7.44
CA HIS A 22 17.28 10.74 7.36
C HIS A 22 16.89 11.29 8.73
N ALA A 23 16.73 10.44 9.75
CA ALA A 23 16.40 10.85 11.11
C ALA A 23 17.54 11.67 11.74
N TYR A 24 18.79 11.30 11.46
CA TYR A 24 19.98 12.03 11.90
C TYR A 24 20.08 13.40 11.23
N THR A 25 19.80 13.48 9.93
CA THR A 25 19.77 14.76 9.21
C THR A 25 18.59 15.63 9.66
N ALA A 26 17.45 15.01 9.98
CA ALA A 26 16.26 15.66 10.48
C ALA A 26 16.45 16.28 11.86
N SER A 27 17.13 15.59 12.79
CA SER A 27 17.35 16.08 14.15
C SER A 27 18.21 17.35 14.20
N ARG A 28 19.05 17.56 13.18
CA ARG A 28 19.86 18.78 13.01
C ARG A 28 19.12 19.95 12.36
N ARG A 29 17.90 19.75 11.87
CA ARG A 29 17.04 20.78 11.23
C ARG A 29 15.77 20.96 12.05
N ARG A 30 15.04 22.08 11.89
CA ARG A 30 13.66 22.17 12.42
C ARG A 30 12.83 21.07 11.75
N LEU A 31 12.23 20.19 12.56
CA LEU A 31 11.39 19.10 12.08
C LEU A 31 10.24 19.68 11.24
N SER A 32 10.31 19.47 9.92
CA SER A 32 9.24 19.86 9.01
C SER A 32 8.27 18.71 8.82
N PHE A 33 7.01 19.02 8.53
CA PHE A 33 5.98 18.02 8.30
C PHE A 33 6.35 17.04 7.15
N LEU A 34 7.04 17.54 6.12
CA LEU A 34 7.55 16.71 5.01
C LEU A 34 8.62 15.71 5.46
N ILE A 35 9.49 16.11 6.38
CA ILE A 35 10.50 15.20 6.94
C ILE A 35 9.82 14.06 7.71
N LEU A 36 8.78 14.36 8.48
CA LEU A 36 8.01 13.34 9.21
C LEU A 36 7.35 12.34 8.26
N LEU A 37 6.77 12.82 7.14
CA LEU A 37 6.17 11.95 6.13
C LEU A 37 7.22 11.06 5.44
N ASN A 38 8.41 11.58 5.13
CA ASN A 38 9.48 10.76 4.54
C ASN A 38 9.96 9.66 5.50
N LEU A 39 10.11 9.98 6.80
CA LEU A 39 10.44 8.99 7.82
C LEU A 39 9.36 7.91 7.92
N LEU A 40 8.08 8.29 7.89
CA LEU A 40 6.97 7.36 7.88
C LEU A 40 7.00 6.46 6.65
N GLN A 41 7.25 7.00 5.45
CA GLN A 41 7.36 6.20 4.23
C GLN A 41 8.50 5.16 4.31
N ASN A 42 9.67 5.54 4.82
CA ASN A 42 10.80 4.61 4.95
C ASN A 42 10.52 3.53 6.02
N LEU A 43 9.86 3.90 7.12
CA LEU A 43 9.43 2.95 8.14
C LEU A 43 8.43 1.94 7.54
N LEU A 44 7.41 2.41 6.83
CA LEU A 44 6.43 1.55 6.16
C LEU A 44 7.08 0.64 5.12
N ASN A 45 8.02 1.15 4.32
CA ASN A 45 8.78 0.32 3.37
C ASN A 45 9.56 -0.79 4.10
N THR A 46 10.24 -0.44 5.19
CA THR A 46 10.98 -1.41 6.03
C THR A 46 10.05 -2.48 6.58
N THR A 47 8.92 -2.07 7.16
CA THR A 47 7.92 -2.99 7.71
C THR A 47 7.33 -3.89 6.64
N ALA A 48 7.07 -3.38 5.43
CA ALA A 48 6.60 -4.18 4.30
C ALA A 48 7.63 -5.24 3.89
N CYS A 49 8.92 -4.88 3.80
CA CYS A 49 9.99 -5.83 3.51
C CYS A 49 10.09 -6.94 4.57
N PHE A 50 10.01 -6.58 5.86
CA PHE A 50 9.97 -7.58 6.93
C PHE A 50 8.72 -8.46 6.86
N ALA A 51 7.55 -7.88 6.60
CA ALA A 51 6.32 -8.64 6.45
C ALA A 51 6.45 -9.70 5.35
N VAL A 52 7.01 -9.35 4.19
CA VAL A 52 7.26 -10.32 3.11
C VAL A 52 8.28 -11.39 3.53
N PHE A 53 9.39 -10.99 4.17
CA PHE A 53 10.40 -11.92 4.66
C PHE A 53 9.80 -12.96 5.64
N PHE A 54 9.04 -12.50 6.64
CA PHE A 54 8.38 -13.37 7.60
C PHE A 54 7.29 -14.22 6.96
N THR A 55 6.60 -13.71 5.94
CA THR A 55 5.59 -14.47 5.19
C THR A 55 6.23 -15.65 4.45
N ILE A 56 7.32 -15.41 3.72
CA ILE A 56 8.06 -16.48 3.03
C ILE A 56 8.52 -17.54 4.03
N ARG A 57 9.04 -17.11 5.19
CA ARG A 57 9.49 -18.02 6.23
C ARG A 57 8.34 -18.82 6.84
N ALA A 58 7.24 -18.18 7.20
CA ALA A 58 6.08 -18.82 7.82
C ALA A 58 5.50 -19.92 6.93
N LYS A 59 5.42 -19.68 5.61
CA LYS A 59 4.95 -20.70 4.64
C LYS A 59 5.84 -21.95 4.57
N THR A 60 7.08 -21.88 5.03
CA THR A 60 8.03 -23.02 5.05
C THR A 60 8.12 -23.72 6.41
N GLN A 61 7.45 -23.23 7.46
CA GLN A 61 7.70 -23.65 8.85
C GLN A 61 6.45 -24.10 9.63
N GLN A 62 5.45 -24.73 8.98
CA GLN A 62 4.18 -25.17 9.63
C GLN A 62 3.63 -24.09 10.59
N PRO A 63 3.09 -22.99 10.04
CA PRO A 63 2.74 -21.82 10.84
C PRO A 63 1.67 -22.18 11.87
N SER A 64 1.75 -21.60 13.07
CA SER A 64 0.62 -21.61 14.00
C SER A 64 -0.58 -20.86 13.43
N GLU A 65 -1.77 -21.07 14.01
CA GLU A 65 -3.02 -20.46 13.52
C GLU A 65 -2.92 -18.92 13.38
N TRP A 66 -2.38 -18.23 14.39
CA TRP A 66 -2.24 -16.78 14.32
C TRP A 66 -1.18 -16.34 13.29
N GLU A 67 -0.11 -17.13 13.10
CA GLU A 67 0.88 -16.89 12.06
C GLU A 67 0.27 -17.08 10.68
N CYS A 68 -0.64 -18.05 10.52
CA CYS A 68 -1.38 -18.23 9.28
C CYS A 68 -2.16 -16.96 8.91
N TYR A 69 -3.00 -16.47 9.83
CA TYR A 69 -3.87 -15.34 9.55
C TYR A 69 -3.16 -13.99 9.48
N LEU A 70 -2.10 -13.76 10.25
CA LEU A 70 -1.43 -12.45 10.26
C LEU A 70 -0.22 -12.39 9.32
N ILE A 71 0.56 -13.47 9.25
CA ILE A 71 1.85 -13.50 8.55
C ILE A 71 1.70 -14.23 7.21
N ALA A 72 1.35 -15.52 7.21
CA ALA A 72 1.33 -16.34 6.00
C ALA A 72 0.30 -15.86 4.95
N SER A 73 -0.81 -15.27 5.40
CA SER A 73 -1.86 -14.67 4.57
C SER A 73 -1.47 -13.37 3.86
N PHE A 74 -0.29 -12.81 4.17
CA PHE A 74 0.13 -11.45 3.81
C PHE A 74 -0.70 -10.31 4.44
N ALA A 75 -1.54 -10.54 5.45
CA ALA A 75 -2.38 -9.50 6.04
C ALA A 75 -1.58 -8.28 6.55
N ILE A 76 -0.46 -8.50 7.26
CA ILE A 76 0.42 -7.40 7.72
C ILE A 76 1.02 -6.64 6.53
N PHE A 77 1.46 -7.36 5.48
CA PHE A 77 2.00 -6.71 4.29
C PHE A 77 0.95 -5.79 3.64
N TRP A 78 -0.27 -6.28 3.46
CA TRP A 78 -1.35 -5.53 2.82
C TRP A 78 -1.87 -4.36 3.66
N PHE A 79 -1.82 -4.48 4.99
CA PHE A 79 -2.03 -3.36 5.90
C PHE A 79 -1.02 -2.23 5.67
N VAL A 80 0.27 -2.58 5.69
CA VAL A 80 1.37 -1.62 5.55
C VAL A 80 1.42 -1.04 4.14
N PHE A 81 1.19 -1.87 3.13
CA PHE A 81 1.11 -1.45 1.73
C PHE A 81 0.01 -0.41 1.50
N SER A 82 -1.18 -0.64 2.09
CA SER A 82 -2.27 0.35 2.08
C SER A 82 -1.85 1.66 2.75
N LEU A 83 -1.29 1.60 3.97
CA LEU A 83 -0.81 2.81 4.66
C LEU A 83 0.22 3.57 3.82
N ARG A 84 1.12 2.85 3.14
CA ARG A 84 2.14 3.43 2.27
C ARG A 84 1.51 4.15 1.07
N ALA A 85 0.48 3.57 0.46
CA ALA A 85 -0.25 4.19 -0.64
C ALA A 85 -0.98 5.46 -0.20
N TRP A 86 -1.65 5.42 0.96
CA TRP A 86 -2.32 6.59 1.53
C TRP A 86 -1.35 7.67 2.01
N THR A 87 -0.13 7.31 2.39
CA THR A 87 0.91 8.29 2.71
C THR A 87 1.28 9.14 1.48
N ASN A 88 1.26 8.58 0.27
CA ASN A 88 1.45 9.36 -0.97
C ASN A 88 0.32 10.36 -1.18
N VAL A 89 -0.93 9.93 -0.96
CA VAL A 89 -2.10 10.83 -0.99
C VAL A 89 -1.91 11.96 0.03
N PHE A 90 -1.38 11.65 1.22
CA PHE A 90 -1.09 12.62 2.26
C PHE A 90 -0.05 13.65 1.85
N VAL A 91 1.07 13.21 1.27
CA VAL A 91 2.14 14.08 0.76
C VAL A 91 1.58 15.00 -0.32
N CYS A 92 0.86 14.44 -1.30
CA CYS A 92 0.26 15.20 -2.40
C CYS A 92 -0.75 16.24 -1.88
N THR A 93 -1.62 15.85 -0.93
CA THR A 93 -2.60 16.76 -0.30
C THR A 93 -1.92 17.86 0.51
N SER A 94 -0.82 17.56 1.20
CA SER A 94 -0.02 18.56 1.93
C SER A 94 0.56 19.61 0.98
N HIS A 95 1.11 19.18 -0.17
CA HIS A 95 1.56 20.09 -1.22
C HIS A 95 0.42 20.93 -1.79
N TYR A 96 -0.73 20.31 -2.06
CA TYR A 96 -1.95 21.00 -2.51
C TYR A 96 -2.38 22.12 -1.57
N LEU A 97 -2.54 21.80 -0.29
CA LEU A 97 -2.98 22.77 0.72
C LEU A 97 -1.96 23.91 0.89
N ARG A 98 -0.66 23.60 0.79
CA ARG A 98 0.41 24.58 0.93
C ARG A 98 0.48 25.55 -0.25
N ILE A 99 0.30 25.05 -1.48
CA ILE A 99 0.46 25.84 -2.71
C ILE A 99 -0.82 26.59 -3.05
N LEU A 100 -1.98 25.92 -3.02
CA LEU A 100 -3.24 26.48 -3.51
C LEU A 100 -4.07 27.18 -2.44
N ARG A 101 -3.86 26.86 -1.16
CA ARG A 101 -4.60 27.47 -0.05
C ARG A 101 -3.69 27.96 1.09
N PRO A 102 -2.66 28.78 0.80
CA PRO A 102 -1.71 29.24 1.81
C PRO A 102 -2.37 30.10 2.91
N ARG A 103 -3.39 30.90 2.56
CA ARG A 103 -4.08 31.83 3.48
C ARG A 103 -5.53 31.49 3.84
N SER A 104 -6.26 30.71 3.04
CA SER A 104 -7.70 30.45 3.25
C SER A 104 -8.03 29.19 4.06
N SER A 105 -7.04 28.34 4.32
CA SER A 105 -7.20 27.17 5.18
C SER A 105 -6.80 27.54 6.61
N GLY A 106 -7.76 28.04 7.39
CA GLY A 106 -7.57 28.15 8.85
C GLY A 106 -7.09 26.81 9.40
N ASN A 107 -6.27 26.84 10.47
CA ASN A 107 -5.65 25.64 11.06
C ASN A 107 -6.65 24.49 11.29
N LEU A 108 -7.90 24.83 11.63
CA LEU A 108 -8.99 23.85 11.80
C LEU A 108 -9.32 23.07 10.52
N LYS A 109 -9.38 23.73 9.35
CA LYS A 109 -9.66 23.04 8.07
C LYS A 109 -8.54 22.07 7.71
N ARG A 110 -7.28 22.46 7.93
CA ARG A 110 -6.12 21.58 7.70
C ARG A 110 -6.16 20.37 8.64
N LEU A 111 -6.43 20.61 9.93
CA LEU A 111 -6.54 19.55 10.92
C LEU A 111 -7.67 18.57 10.57
N PHE A 112 -8.83 19.09 10.14
CA PHE A 112 -9.95 18.27 9.69
C PHE A 112 -9.58 17.44 8.45
N THR A 113 -8.98 18.05 7.42
CA THR A 113 -8.53 17.31 6.23
C THR A 113 -7.55 16.20 6.59
N TYR A 114 -6.57 16.49 7.45
CA TYR A 114 -5.62 15.48 7.92
C TYR A 114 -6.29 14.39 8.76
N GLY A 115 -7.25 14.74 9.62
CA GLY A 115 -8.03 13.76 10.38
C GLY A 115 -8.83 12.81 9.47
N VAL A 116 -9.49 13.35 8.44
CA VAL A 116 -10.23 12.55 7.44
C VAL A 116 -9.27 11.63 6.68
N LEU A 117 -8.10 12.12 6.26
CA LEU A 117 -7.10 11.30 5.59
C LEU A 117 -6.56 10.17 6.48
N ILE A 118 -6.24 10.44 7.75
CA ILE A 118 -5.79 9.43 8.71
C ILE A 118 -6.87 8.36 8.91
N LEU A 119 -8.12 8.79 9.11
CA LEU A 119 -9.23 7.86 9.28
C LEU A 119 -9.42 6.99 8.04
N THR A 120 -9.40 7.60 6.84
CA THR A 120 -9.58 6.89 5.58
C THR A 120 -8.44 5.90 5.33
N ALA A 121 -7.20 6.31 5.56
CA ALA A 121 -6.02 5.45 5.46
C ALA A 121 -6.08 4.28 6.44
N SER A 122 -6.56 4.51 7.66
CA SER A 122 -6.66 3.48 8.70
C SER A 122 -7.76 2.45 8.33
N MET A 123 -8.93 2.93 7.91
CA MET A 123 -10.05 2.09 7.49
C MET A 123 -9.70 1.26 6.24
N SER A 124 -9.06 1.88 5.24
CA SER A 124 -8.59 1.19 4.04
C SER A 124 -7.57 0.11 4.38
N SER A 125 -6.61 0.41 5.25
CA SER A 125 -5.55 -0.53 5.65
C SER A 125 -6.11 -1.70 6.45
N LEU A 126 -7.05 -1.43 7.36
CA LEU A 126 -7.72 -2.48 8.11
C LEU A 126 -8.57 -3.37 7.19
N ALA A 127 -9.35 -2.77 6.28
CA ALA A 127 -10.14 -3.52 5.30
C ALA A 127 -9.23 -4.40 4.43
N SER A 128 -8.12 -3.86 3.94
CA SER A 128 -7.09 -4.58 3.17
C SER A 128 -6.56 -5.80 3.94
N ALA A 129 -6.16 -5.60 5.20
CA ALA A 129 -5.66 -6.69 6.04
C ALA A 129 -6.72 -7.79 6.25
N LEU A 130 -7.95 -7.39 6.59
CA LEU A 130 -9.06 -8.31 6.83
C LEU A 130 -9.42 -9.12 5.59
N ILE A 131 -9.43 -8.50 4.41
CA ILE A 131 -9.65 -9.19 3.14
C ILE A 131 -8.64 -10.35 2.98
N HIS A 132 -7.37 -10.11 3.30
CA HIS A 132 -6.33 -11.13 3.21
C HIS A 132 -6.43 -12.20 4.30
N VAL A 133 -6.87 -11.85 5.51
CA VAL A 133 -7.22 -12.85 6.54
C VAL A 133 -8.32 -13.79 6.03
N PHE A 134 -9.40 -13.25 5.47
CA PHE A 134 -10.54 -14.04 4.97
C PHE A 134 -10.24 -14.84 3.70
N MET A 135 -9.12 -14.57 3.03
CA MET A 135 -8.64 -15.31 1.86
C MET A 135 -7.89 -16.60 2.22
N TYR A 136 -7.55 -16.79 3.50
CA TYR A 136 -6.76 -17.92 3.96
C TYR A 136 -7.49 -18.72 5.03
N GLU A 137 -7.14 -19.99 5.13
CA GLU A 137 -7.67 -20.94 6.11
C GLU A 137 -6.51 -21.71 6.74
N PHE A 138 -6.63 -21.96 8.03
CA PHE A 138 -5.68 -22.77 8.78
C PHE A 138 -6.24 -24.18 8.96
N GLU A 139 -5.51 -25.17 8.50
CA GLU A 139 -5.86 -26.58 8.63
C GLU A 139 -5.08 -27.19 9.81
N GLU A 140 -5.79 -27.36 10.93
CA GLU A 140 -5.18 -27.75 12.22
C GLU A 140 -4.51 -29.13 12.17
N GLU A 141 -5.08 -30.08 11.42
CA GLU A 141 -4.58 -31.45 11.29
C GLU A 141 -3.17 -31.51 10.68
N TYR A 142 -2.90 -30.65 9.70
CA TYR A 142 -1.64 -30.65 8.95
C TYR A 142 -0.73 -29.45 9.29
N GLY A 143 -1.22 -28.49 10.07
CA GLY A 143 -0.52 -27.24 10.35
C GLY A 143 -0.28 -26.42 9.07
N VAL A 144 -1.22 -26.47 8.12
CA VAL A 144 -1.08 -25.86 6.80
C VAL A 144 -1.91 -24.58 6.74
N CYS A 145 -1.32 -23.54 6.14
CA CYS A 145 -2.03 -22.30 5.84
C CYS A 145 -2.20 -22.17 4.33
N SER A 146 -3.43 -22.30 3.86
CA SER A 146 -3.75 -22.37 2.44
C SER A 146 -4.74 -21.27 2.05
N ALA A 147 -4.69 -20.84 0.79
CA ALA A 147 -5.67 -19.90 0.28
C ALA A 147 -6.99 -20.64 0.06
N VAL A 148 -8.11 -20.04 0.49
CA VAL A 148 -9.46 -20.59 0.39
C VAL A 148 -9.81 -21.00 -1.06
N PHE A 149 -9.23 -20.33 -2.06
CA PHE A 149 -9.45 -20.66 -3.47
C PHE A 149 -8.96 -22.04 -3.92
N LEU A 150 -8.06 -22.66 -3.16
CA LEU A 150 -7.56 -24.00 -3.49
C LEU A 150 -8.62 -25.10 -3.26
N TYR A 151 -9.72 -24.77 -2.57
CA TYR A 151 -10.80 -25.70 -2.23
C TYR A 151 -12.12 -25.30 -2.92
N GLU A 152 -12.06 -24.73 -4.13
CA GLU A 152 -13.23 -24.18 -4.84
C GLU A 152 -14.39 -25.18 -4.96
N ASP A 153 -14.08 -26.47 -5.16
CA ASP A 153 -15.05 -27.57 -5.27
C ASP A 153 -15.72 -27.95 -3.93
N GLU A 154 -15.10 -27.62 -2.80
CA GLU A 154 -15.56 -27.99 -1.45
C GLU A 154 -16.28 -26.84 -0.73
N LEU A 155 -16.20 -25.62 -1.28
CA LEU A 155 -16.71 -24.42 -0.63
C LEU A 155 -18.09 -24.03 -1.13
N ALA A 156 -18.97 -23.65 -0.19
CA ALA A 156 -20.25 -23.06 -0.54
C ALA A 156 -20.05 -21.82 -1.43
N HIS A 157 -20.76 -21.75 -2.57
CA HIS A 157 -20.71 -20.67 -3.56
C HIS A 157 -20.70 -19.24 -2.96
N ARG A 158 -21.39 -19.02 -1.83
CA ARG A 158 -21.42 -17.76 -1.08
C ARG A 158 -20.07 -17.35 -0.47
N ARG A 159 -19.20 -18.30 -0.10
CA ARG A 159 -17.86 -18.03 0.43
C ARG A 159 -16.97 -17.55 -0.70
N PHE A 160 -17.00 -18.23 -1.84
CA PHE A 160 -16.22 -17.87 -3.03
C PHE A 160 -16.55 -16.48 -3.60
N MET A 161 -17.84 -16.15 -3.75
CA MET A 161 -18.27 -14.81 -4.21
C MET A 161 -17.81 -13.70 -3.28
N ARG A 162 -17.81 -13.94 -1.96
CA ARG A 162 -17.28 -12.97 -0.99
C ARG A 162 -15.81 -12.69 -1.23
N VAL A 163 -15.00 -13.73 -1.44
CA VAL A 163 -13.56 -13.52 -1.64
C VAL A 163 -13.24 -12.74 -2.92
N ARG A 164 -14.03 -12.95 -3.99
CA ARG A 164 -13.92 -12.15 -5.23
C ARG A 164 -14.26 -10.67 -5.02
N VAL A 165 -15.38 -10.39 -4.35
CA VAL A 165 -15.80 -9.02 -4.03
C VAL A 165 -14.74 -8.35 -3.14
N SER A 166 -14.23 -9.08 -2.15
CA SER A 166 -13.15 -8.63 -1.28
C SER A 166 -11.87 -8.32 -2.07
N PHE A 167 -11.48 -9.15 -3.04
CA PHE A 167 -10.34 -8.84 -3.90
C PHE A 167 -10.53 -7.56 -4.71
N VAL A 168 -11.68 -7.40 -5.38
CA VAL A 168 -11.99 -6.18 -6.14
C VAL A 168 -11.98 -4.96 -5.23
N ALA A 169 -12.55 -5.06 -4.03
CA ALA A 169 -12.51 -4.00 -3.03
C ALA A 169 -11.06 -3.67 -2.62
N SER A 170 -10.20 -4.67 -2.42
CA SER A 170 -8.78 -4.45 -2.11
C SER A 170 -8.07 -3.69 -3.24
N VAL A 171 -8.27 -4.09 -4.49
CA VAL A 171 -7.68 -3.39 -5.66
C VAL A 171 -8.20 -1.95 -5.74
N ALA A 172 -9.50 -1.74 -5.55
CA ALA A 172 -10.10 -0.42 -5.60
C ALA A 172 -9.54 0.51 -4.51
N LEU A 173 -9.46 0.03 -3.26
CA LEU A 173 -9.06 0.81 -2.10
C LEU A 173 -7.55 1.08 -2.03
N ASN A 174 -6.73 0.09 -2.40
CA ASN A 174 -5.27 0.16 -2.22
C ASN A 174 -4.52 0.62 -3.47
N TYR A 175 -5.14 0.54 -4.64
CA TYR A 175 -4.50 0.87 -5.90
C TYR A 175 -5.25 1.96 -6.68
N LEU A 176 -6.49 1.69 -7.10
CA LEU A 176 -7.22 2.59 -8.02
C LEU A 176 -7.55 3.93 -7.35
N LEU A 177 -8.04 3.91 -6.11
CA LEU A 177 -8.42 5.15 -5.43
C LEU A 177 -7.20 6.04 -5.13
N PRO A 178 -6.09 5.54 -4.55
CA PRO A 178 -4.88 6.35 -4.35
C PRO A 178 -4.32 6.94 -5.65
N ILE A 179 -4.23 6.15 -6.72
CA ILE A 179 -3.67 6.65 -8.00
C ILE A 179 -4.57 7.73 -8.64
N ILE A 180 -5.89 7.57 -8.58
CA ILE A 180 -6.86 8.56 -9.08
C ILE A 180 -6.73 9.86 -8.29
N VAL A 181 -6.70 9.77 -6.95
CA VAL A 181 -6.61 10.94 -6.07
C VAL A 181 -5.29 11.68 -6.27
N VAL A 182 -4.16 10.97 -6.27
CA VAL A 182 -2.83 11.57 -6.51
C VAL A 182 -2.76 12.22 -7.89
N SER A 183 -3.25 11.53 -8.92
CA SER A 183 -3.27 12.08 -10.29
C SER A 183 -4.12 13.33 -10.39
N PHE A 184 -5.31 13.33 -9.78
CA PHE A 184 -6.20 14.47 -9.77
C PHE A 184 -5.56 15.69 -9.08
N ILE A 185 -5.02 15.51 -7.87
CA ILE A 185 -4.41 16.59 -7.09
C ILE A 185 -3.22 17.19 -7.83
N TYR A 186 -2.31 16.37 -8.36
CA TYR A 186 -1.16 16.87 -9.11
C TYR A 186 -1.57 17.56 -10.41
N SER A 187 -2.57 17.06 -11.13
CA SER A 187 -3.10 17.74 -12.32
C SER A 187 -3.66 19.13 -12.00
N GLU A 188 -4.41 19.28 -10.91
CA GLU A 188 -4.93 20.58 -10.47
C GLU A 188 -3.79 21.54 -10.06
N LEU A 189 -2.79 21.01 -9.35
CA LEU A 189 -1.63 21.76 -8.89
C LEU A 189 -0.76 22.24 -10.06
N LEU A 190 -0.51 21.39 -11.05
CA LEU A 190 0.20 21.76 -12.27
C LEU A 190 -0.55 22.80 -13.09
N THR A 191 -1.86 22.64 -13.25
CA THR A 191 -2.71 23.60 -13.97
C THR A 191 -2.62 24.97 -13.33
N THR A 192 -2.69 25.03 -12.00
CA THR A 192 -2.61 26.29 -11.27
C THR A 192 -1.20 26.88 -11.27
N LEU A 193 -0.15 26.08 -11.11
CA LEU A 193 1.23 26.58 -11.18
C LEU A 193 1.52 27.19 -12.57
N LYS A 194 0.98 26.59 -13.63
CA LYS A 194 1.06 27.12 -15.00
C LYS A 194 0.25 28.42 -15.14
N SER A 195 -0.94 28.51 -14.55
CA SER A 195 -1.78 29.72 -14.63
C SER A 195 -1.19 30.92 -13.89
N VAL A 196 -0.42 30.69 -12.81
CA VAL A 196 0.24 31.77 -12.04
C VAL A 196 1.66 32.08 -12.52
N ASN A 197 2.09 31.52 -13.66
CA ASN A 197 3.46 31.67 -14.20
C ASN A 197 4.55 31.34 -13.16
N ALA A 198 4.36 30.25 -12.40
CA ALA A 198 5.34 29.82 -11.42
C ALA A 198 6.71 29.54 -12.08
N PRO A 199 7.83 29.63 -11.33
CA PRO A 199 9.15 29.34 -11.88
C PRO A 199 9.20 27.96 -12.53
N LYS A 200 9.78 27.86 -13.74
CA LYS A 200 9.86 26.60 -14.52
C LYS A 200 10.41 25.43 -13.70
N LYS A 201 11.37 25.70 -12.82
CA LYS A 201 11.94 24.70 -11.90
C LYS A 201 10.86 24.07 -11.01
N VAL A 202 9.99 24.87 -10.39
CA VAL A 202 8.93 24.37 -9.50
C VAL A 202 7.93 23.51 -10.27
N ILE A 203 7.57 23.93 -11.49
CA ILE A 203 6.68 23.14 -12.36
C ILE A 203 7.33 21.79 -12.69
N ARG A 204 8.60 21.80 -13.11
CA ARG A 204 9.34 20.57 -13.44
C ARG A 204 9.46 19.63 -12.24
N ASP A 205 9.79 20.15 -11.06
CA ASP A 205 9.94 19.35 -9.84
C ASP A 205 8.61 18.63 -9.47
N ILE A 206 7.46 19.28 -9.70
CA ILE A 206 6.13 18.66 -9.50
C ILE A 206 5.80 17.66 -10.61
N GLU A 207 6.12 17.97 -11.87
CA GLU A 207 5.92 17.03 -13.00
C GLU A 207 6.72 15.75 -12.80
N GLU A 208 7.97 15.86 -12.32
CA GLU A 208 8.82 14.73 -11.96
C GLU A 208 8.19 13.87 -10.85
N LEU A 209 7.62 14.49 -9.80
CA LEU A 209 6.91 13.76 -8.73
C LEU A 209 5.68 13.03 -9.26
N LEU A 210 4.87 13.69 -10.10
CA LEU A 210 3.70 13.06 -10.73
C LEU A 210 4.09 11.87 -11.59
N LEU A 211 5.15 12.01 -12.39
CA LEU A 211 5.65 10.93 -13.25
C LEU A 211 6.20 9.77 -12.41
N LEU A 212 6.95 10.07 -11.35
CA LEU A 212 7.48 9.06 -10.44
C LEU A 212 6.36 8.27 -9.77
N ASP A 213 5.38 8.96 -9.17
CA ASP A 213 4.24 8.30 -8.52
C ASP A 213 3.43 7.49 -9.54
N LYS A 214 3.10 8.07 -10.71
CA LYS A 214 2.40 7.33 -11.77
C LYS A 214 3.16 6.11 -12.23
N HIS A 215 4.48 6.21 -12.45
CA HIS A 215 5.28 5.08 -12.88
C HIS A 215 5.37 4.00 -11.80
N LEU A 216 5.57 4.37 -10.53
CA LEU A 216 5.57 3.39 -9.43
C LEU A 216 4.22 2.68 -9.31
N TYR A 217 3.10 3.41 -9.38
CA TYR A 217 1.78 2.79 -9.33
C TYR A 217 1.49 1.94 -10.58
N LEU A 218 1.75 2.44 -11.79
CA LEU A 218 1.43 1.71 -13.03
C LEU A 218 2.35 0.52 -13.29
N TRP A 219 3.66 0.66 -13.09
CA TRP A 219 4.63 -0.37 -13.47
C TRP A 219 4.97 -1.35 -12.35
N LEU A 220 4.85 -0.95 -11.08
CA LEU A 220 5.13 -1.86 -9.97
C LEU A 220 3.84 -2.47 -9.41
N VAL A 221 2.85 -1.63 -9.11
CA VAL A 221 1.63 -2.07 -8.43
C VAL A 221 0.62 -2.67 -9.41
N GLY A 222 0.55 -2.12 -10.63
CA GLY A 222 -0.30 -2.62 -11.71
C GLY A 222 -0.07 -4.10 -12.01
N PRO A 223 1.16 -4.56 -12.33
CA PRO A 223 1.42 -5.97 -12.60
C PRO A 223 1.10 -6.90 -11.44
N ILE A 224 1.33 -6.50 -10.19
CA ILE A 224 0.98 -7.32 -9.01
C ILE A 224 -0.53 -7.56 -8.96
N HIS A 225 -1.34 -6.50 -9.09
CA HIS A 225 -2.79 -6.61 -9.06
C HIS A 225 -3.32 -7.33 -10.31
N SER A 226 -2.72 -7.11 -11.48
CA SER A 226 -3.04 -7.83 -12.72
C SER A 226 -2.71 -9.31 -12.63
N LEU A 227 -1.56 -9.69 -12.06
CA LEU A 227 -1.19 -11.10 -11.87
C LEU A 227 -2.14 -11.78 -10.88
N MET A 228 -2.49 -11.12 -9.78
CA MET A 228 -3.53 -11.63 -8.87
C MET A 228 -4.85 -11.79 -9.60
N ALA A 229 -5.31 -10.78 -10.35
CA ALA A 229 -6.55 -10.86 -11.14
C ALA A 229 -6.50 -11.98 -12.20
N LEU A 230 -5.34 -12.21 -12.83
CA LEU A 230 -5.14 -13.30 -13.77
C LEU A 230 -5.20 -14.66 -13.05
N GLN A 231 -4.63 -14.80 -11.85
CA GLN A 231 -4.81 -16.02 -11.05
C GLN A 231 -6.31 -16.28 -10.80
N PHE A 232 -7.07 -15.24 -10.45
CA PHE A 232 -8.53 -15.35 -10.31
C PHE A 232 -9.27 -15.77 -11.60
N ILE A 233 -8.79 -15.32 -12.77
CA ILE A 233 -9.42 -15.62 -14.05
C ILE A 233 -9.00 -17.00 -14.59
N PHE A 234 -7.73 -17.40 -14.45
CA PHE A 234 -7.21 -18.65 -15.00
C PHE A 234 -7.57 -19.88 -14.17
N LEU A 235 -7.71 -19.76 -12.85
CA LEU A 235 -8.34 -20.80 -12.03
C LEU A 235 -9.76 -21.17 -12.53
N MET A 236 -10.48 -20.23 -13.17
CA MET A 236 -11.80 -20.53 -13.77
C MET A 236 -11.73 -21.39 -15.05
N LYS A 237 -10.59 -21.46 -15.75
CA LYS A 237 -10.50 -22.16 -17.04
C LYS A 237 -10.20 -23.65 -16.91
N GLU A 238 -9.70 -24.11 -15.78
CA GLU A 238 -9.47 -25.54 -15.55
C GLU A 238 -10.74 -26.31 -15.16
N PHE A 239 -11.87 -25.61 -14.92
CA PHE A 239 -13.16 -26.23 -14.62
C PHE A 239 -14.31 -25.70 -15.51
N PRO A 240 -14.31 -25.99 -16.83
CA PRO A 240 -15.36 -25.53 -17.74
C PRO A 240 -16.67 -26.34 -17.68
N ASN A 241 -16.77 -27.36 -16.81
CA ASN A 241 -17.87 -28.32 -16.80
C ASN A 241 -18.70 -28.32 -15.50
N TYR A 242 -18.89 -27.16 -14.89
CA TYR A 242 -19.97 -26.91 -13.93
C TYR A 242 -20.64 -25.56 -14.19
#